data_AF-A0A971UCY1-F1
#
_entry.id   AF-A0A971UCY1-F1
#
_cell.length_a   1.000
_cell.length_b   1.000
_cell.length_c   1.000
_cell.angle_alpha   90.00
_cell.angle_beta   90.00
_cell.angle_gamma   90.00
#
_symmetry.space_group_name_H-M   'P 1'
#
loop_
_entity.id
_entity.type
_entity.pdbx_description
1 polymer ?
#
loop_
_entity_poly.entity_id
_entity_poly.type
_entity_poly.pdbx_seq_one_letter_code
_entity_poly.pdbx_strand_id
1 'polypeptide(L)'
;MQFDRTLIAVRERSVLDILDLALQVCRLYLWPLTITMSLGVIPLAIINYWLTNWMLPSNAEALVAGDQRVVGAVRCVWTTILLIVIEAPLASVLATSYLGRVMFVPAPRVRDAIREALPYVPRATLCHLLLRGVLPAWLLLLVVERGSEYSLAEMLLLLLTLAVLVQRTTAPFLNEILLLEKNPLQAADPQAITVSRRNRMLHGSNPSGLLVQALCVSTLAILLTLSVFGALLSAKGIVLDDWSVRERTFVVGVPLAMWIVAGFLAVVRFLAYIDLRIRQEGWEVELRMRAEGSRLLEQLP
;
A
#
# COMPACT_ATOMS: atom_id res chain seq x y z
N MET A 1 -10.16 21.25 18.28
CA MET A 1 -9.44 21.02 17.00
C MET A 1 -9.72 22.23 16.13
N GLN A 2 -8.70 22.96 15.66
CA GLN A 2 -8.93 24.12 14.79
C GLN A 2 -9.12 23.63 13.35
N PHE A 3 -10.37 23.52 12.91
CA PHE A 3 -10.73 23.05 11.56
C PHE A 3 -10.40 24.08 10.45
N ASP A 4 -10.11 25.33 10.82
CA ASP A 4 -9.70 26.41 9.90
C ASP A 4 -8.26 26.31 9.39
N ARG A 5 -7.41 25.46 9.99
CA ARG A 5 -5.98 25.34 9.67
C ARG A 5 -5.63 23.93 9.23
N THR A 6 -6.26 23.43 8.17
CA THR A 6 -5.78 22.21 7.51
C THR A 6 -4.46 22.54 6.79
N LEU A 7 -3.40 21.78 7.06
CA LEU A 7 -2.09 21.96 6.40
C LEU A 7 -2.14 21.72 4.89
N ILE A 8 -3.16 21.00 4.43
CA ILE A 8 -3.44 20.73 3.02
C ILE A 8 -4.73 21.45 2.65
N ALA A 9 -4.66 22.35 1.67
CA ALA A 9 -5.82 23.07 1.16
C ALA A 9 -6.89 22.09 0.65
N VAL A 10 -8.14 22.30 1.03
CA VAL A 10 -9.27 21.46 0.65
C VAL A 10 -9.83 22.01 -0.65
N ARG A 11 -9.55 21.34 -1.77
CA ARG A 11 -10.10 21.62 -3.11
C ARG A 11 -10.08 20.35 -3.94
N GLU A 12 -10.92 20.30 -4.97
CA GLU A 12 -10.85 19.23 -5.97
C GLU A 12 -9.51 19.25 -6.73
N ARG A 13 -8.93 18.07 -6.95
CA ARG A 13 -7.63 17.89 -7.60
C ARG A 13 -7.70 16.88 -8.74
N SER A 14 -6.91 17.10 -9.79
CA SER A 14 -6.67 16.07 -10.80
C SER A 14 -5.72 14.99 -10.28
N VAL A 15 -5.63 13.86 -10.97
CA VAL A 15 -4.68 12.78 -10.62
C VAL A 15 -3.23 13.29 -10.61
N LEU A 16 -2.86 14.17 -11.55
CA LEU A 16 -1.52 14.74 -11.62
C LEU A 16 -1.23 15.68 -10.43
N ASP A 17 -2.21 16.50 -10.03
CA ASP A 17 -2.09 17.35 -8.84
C ASP A 17 -1.91 16.52 -7.56
N ILE A 18 -2.60 15.37 -7.47
CA ILE A 18 -2.44 14.44 -6.35
C ILE A 18 -1.03 13.84 -6.33
N LEU A 19 -0.47 13.49 -7.50
CA LEU A 19 0.88 12.96 -7.59
C LEU A 19 1.94 14.00 -7.20
N ASP A 20 1.81 15.25 -7.66
CA ASP A 20 2.72 16.33 -7.27
C ASP A 20 2.63 16.61 -5.76
N LEU A 21 1.41 16.71 -5.22
CA LEU A 21 1.21 16.88 -3.79
C LEU A 21 1.78 15.71 -2.98
N ALA A 22 1.65 14.48 -3.48
CA ALA A 22 2.21 13.30 -2.82
C ALA A 22 3.75 13.41 -2.70
N LEU A 23 4.43 13.93 -3.72
CA LEU A 23 5.88 14.17 -3.64
C LEU A 23 6.22 15.20 -2.56
N GLN A 24 5.45 16.28 -2.46
CA GLN A 24 5.65 17.30 -1.42
C GLN A 24 5.42 16.74 -0.02
N VAL A 25 4.37 15.93 0.17
CA VAL A 25 4.06 15.26 1.44
C VAL A 25 5.16 14.26 1.81
N CYS A 26 5.61 13.44 0.85
CA CYS A 26 6.72 12.52 1.03
C CYS A 26 8.01 13.25 1.42
N ARG A 27 8.30 14.40 0.82
CA ARG A 27 9.48 15.20 1.16
C ARG A 27 9.38 15.79 2.56
N LEU A 28 8.21 16.31 2.93
CA LEU A 28 7.99 16.96 4.23
C LEU A 28 7.98 15.96 5.39
N TYR A 29 7.45 14.76 5.17
CA TYR A 29 7.27 13.72 6.20
C TYR A 29 8.05 12.44 5.90
N LEU A 30 9.20 12.56 5.24
CA LEU A 30 10.00 11.41 4.79
C LEU A 30 10.27 10.43 5.92
N TRP A 31 10.87 10.90 7.02
CA TRP A 31 11.26 10.05 8.13
C TRP A 31 10.08 9.36 8.84
N PRO A 32 9.02 10.07 9.26
CA PRO A 32 7.84 9.42 9.81
C PRO A 32 7.19 8.38 8.88
N LEU A 33 7.12 8.68 7.58
CA LEU A 33 6.56 7.77 6.59
C LEU A 33 7.45 6.54 6.40
N THR A 34 8.76 6.71 6.31
CA THR A 34 9.71 5.59 6.22
C THR A 34 9.60 4.69 7.45
N ILE A 35 9.53 5.24 8.66
CA ILE A 35 9.39 4.43 9.89
C ILE A 35 8.07 3.65 9.89
N THR A 36 6.96 4.34 9.66
CA THR A 36 5.63 3.70 9.69
C THR A 36 5.44 2.66 8.59
N MET A 37 5.98 2.93 7.39
CA MET A 37 5.98 1.97 6.29
C MET A 37 6.90 0.78 6.60
N SER A 38 8.11 1.02 7.14
CA SER A 38 9.06 -0.05 7.48
C SER A 38 8.50 -1.02 8.51
N LEU A 39 7.73 -0.55 9.49
CA LEU A 39 7.07 -1.40 10.48
C LEU A 39 6.08 -2.40 9.84
N GLY A 40 5.45 -2.04 8.72
CA GLY A 40 4.59 -2.95 7.95
C GLY A 40 5.38 -3.79 6.93
N VAL A 41 6.33 -3.18 6.24
CA VAL A 41 7.12 -3.82 5.16
C VAL A 41 8.07 -4.88 5.71
N ILE A 42 8.82 -4.61 6.78
CA ILE A 42 9.88 -5.52 7.26
C ILE A 42 9.32 -6.91 7.61
N PRO A 43 8.23 -7.05 8.40
CA PRO A 43 7.67 -8.36 8.70
C PRO A 43 7.24 -9.13 7.44
N LEU A 44 6.61 -8.44 6.49
CA LEU A 44 6.13 -9.05 5.24
C LEU A 44 7.29 -9.43 4.32
N ALA A 45 8.32 -8.59 4.22
CA ALA A 45 9.53 -8.89 3.47
C ALA A 45 10.28 -10.10 4.04
N ILE A 46 10.31 -10.24 5.37
CA ILE A 46 10.85 -11.43 6.03
C ILE A 46 10.03 -12.65 5.63
N ILE A 47 8.70 -12.62 5.77
CA ILE A 47 7.83 -13.74 5.39
C ILE A 47 8.02 -14.12 3.92
N ASN A 48 8.05 -13.13 3.01
CA ASN A 48 8.30 -13.37 1.59
C ASN A 48 9.65 -14.02 1.34
N TYR A 49 10.70 -13.54 2.02
CA TYR A 49 12.01 -14.16 1.95
C TYR A 49 11.95 -15.64 2.38
N TRP A 50 11.29 -15.96 3.49
CA TRP A 50 11.11 -17.35 3.92
C TRP A 50 10.31 -18.20 2.91
N LEU A 51 9.29 -17.61 2.29
CA LEU A 51 8.42 -18.30 1.34
C LEU A 51 9.05 -18.50 -0.05
N THR A 52 9.98 -17.64 -0.48
CA THR A 52 10.53 -17.67 -1.85
C THR A 52 12.01 -18.03 -1.92
N ASN A 53 12.79 -17.86 -0.85
CA ASN A 53 14.25 -18.06 -0.92
C ASN A 53 14.65 -19.51 -1.24
N TRP A 54 13.79 -20.50 -0.94
CA TRP A 54 14.05 -21.89 -1.33
C TRP A 54 14.00 -22.12 -2.86
N MET A 55 13.40 -21.20 -3.63
CA MET A 55 13.37 -21.26 -5.10
C MET A 55 14.72 -20.89 -5.73
N LEU A 56 15.63 -20.28 -4.95
CA LEU A 56 17.00 -20.06 -5.41
C LEU A 56 17.80 -21.36 -5.31
N PRO A 57 18.46 -21.79 -6.41
CA PRO A 57 19.27 -23.00 -6.38
C PRO A 57 20.42 -22.85 -5.39
N SER A 58 20.68 -23.92 -4.64
CA SER A 58 21.78 -23.97 -3.69
C SER A 58 23.12 -23.94 -4.42
N ASN A 59 24.18 -23.43 -3.79
CA ASN A 59 25.52 -23.34 -4.41
C ASN A 59 26.05 -24.71 -4.93
N ALA A 60 25.56 -25.82 -4.37
CA ALA A 60 25.94 -27.18 -4.77
C ALA A 60 25.27 -27.61 -6.09
N GLU A 61 23.96 -27.35 -6.24
CA GLU A 61 23.20 -27.66 -7.47
C GLU A 61 23.55 -26.68 -8.60
N ALA A 62 23.86 -25.45 -8.23
CA ALA A 62 24.25 -24.38 -9.12
C ALA A 62 25.55 -24.69 -9.89
N LEU A 63 26.45 -25.51 -9.35
CA LEU A 63 27.73 -25.85 -10.00
C LEU A 63 27.58 -26.76 -11.23
N VAL A 64 26.45 -27.48 -11.32
CA VAL A 64 26.20 -28.53 -12.33
C VAL A 64 25.24 -28.05 -13.44
N ALA A 65 24.38 -27.07 -13.16
CA ALA A 65 23.38 -26.59 -14.10
C ALA A 65 23.37 -25.05 -14.19
N GLY A 66 24.15 -24.50 -15.13
CA GLY A 66 24.23 -23.05 -15.35
C GLY A 66 22.87 -22.40 -15.70
N ASP A 67 22.06 -23.08 -16.50
CA ASP A 67 20.78 -22.57 -17.00
C ASP A 67 19.67 -22.56 -15.92
N GLN A 68 19.69 -23.53 -15.00
CA GLN A 68 18.71 -23.61 -13.90
C GLN A 68 18.80 -22.46 -12.90
N ARG A 69 19.96 -21.78 -12.81
CA ARG A 69 20.14 -20.61 -11.92
C ARG A 69 19.25 -19.44 -12.31
N VAL A 70 19.20 -19.14 -13.60
CA VAL A 70 18.42 -18.01 -14.13
C VAL A 70 16.93 -18.30 -13.97
N VAL A 71 16.49 -19.53 -14.27
CA VAL A 71 15.10 -19.95 -14.12
C VAL A 71 14.62 -19.83 -12.67
N GLY A 72 15.40 -20.32 -11.70
CA GLY A 72 15.05 -20.21 -10.28
C GLY A 72 14.99 -18.76 -9.79
N ALA A 73 15.93 -17.92 -10.22
CA ALA A 73 15.93 -16.49 -9.88
C ALA A 73 14.71 -15.75 -10.46
N VAL A 74 14.38 -16.00 -11.74
CA VAL A 74 13.19 -15.43 -12.40
C VAL A 74 11.92 -15.87 -11.69
N ARG A 75 11.78 -17.16 -11.37
CA ARG A 75 10.65 -17.73 -10.62
C ARG A 75 10.52 -17.08 -9.24
N CYS A 76 11.62 -16.93 -8.51
CA CYS A 76 11.66 -16.27 -7.20
C CYS A 76 11.22 -14.81 -7.29
N VAL A 77 11.75 -14.04 -8.25
CA VAL A 77 11.44 -12.62 -8.43
C VAL A 77 9.98 -12.44 -8.85
N TRP A 78 9.51 -13.21 -9.85
CA TRP A 78 8.12 -13.20 -10.28
C TRP A 78 7.16 -13.48 -9.13
N THR A 79 7.41 -14.54 -8.36
CA THR A 79 6.58 -14.90 -7.21
C THR A 79 6.59 -13.80 -6.15
N THR A 80 7.75 -13.21 -5.89
CA THR A 80 7.88 -12.11 -4.92
C THR A 80 7.14 -10.85 -5.38
N ILE A 81 7.14 -10.53 -6.69
CA ILE A 81 6.35 -9.45 -7.27
C ILE A 81 4.86 -9.67 -7.00
N LEU A 82 4.35 -10.88 -7.23
CA LEU A 82 2.94 -11.22 -6.99
C LEU A 82 2.57 -11.02 -5.51
N LEU A 83 3.41 -11.50 -4.58
CA LEU A 83 3.21 -11.31 -3.14
C LEU A 83 3.16 -9.83 -2.76
N ILE A 84 4.13 -9.02 -3.21
CA ILE A 84 4.17 -7.59 -2.89
C ILE A 84 2.93 -6.86 -3.41
N VAL A 85 2.44 -7.21 -4.60
CA VAL A 85 1.20 -6.63 -5.16
C VAL A 85 0.00 -6.91 -4.25
N ILE A 86 -0.09 -8.11 -3.67
CA ILE A 86 -1.17 -8.50 -2.76
C ILE A 86 -0.99 -7.85 -1.38
N GLU A 87 0.24 -7.75 -0.88
CA GLU A 87 0.57 -7.34 0.49
C GLU A 87 0.71 -5.82 0.69
N ALA A 88 1.01 -5.06 -0.36
CA ALA A 88 1.24 -3.62 -0.26
C ALA A 88 0.17 -2.83 0.52
N PRO A 89 -1.15 -3.10 0.37
CA PRO A 89 -2.17 -2.46 1.19
C PRO A 89 -2.03 -2.76 2.69
N LEU A 90 -1.70 -4.01 3.05
CA LEU A 90 -1.47 -4.41 4.44
C LEU A 90 -0.24 -3.72 5.02
N ALA A 91 0.85 -3.65 4.27
CA ALA A 91 2.07 -2.95 4.68
C ALA A 91 1.82 -1.45 4.98
N SER A 92 0.87 -0.84 4.26
CA SER A 92 0.57 0.60 4.37
C SER A 92 -0.35 1.01 5.54
N VAL A 93 -0.88 0.06 6.33
CA VAL A 93 -1.87 0.32 7.40
C VAL A 93 -1.39 1.41 8.39
N LEU A 94 -0.15 1.31 8.88
CA LEU A 94 0.40 2.27 9.84
C LEU A 94 0.68 3.63 9.20
N ALA A 95 1.16 3.64 7.96
CA ALA A 95 1.39 4.87 7.21
C ALA A 95 0.08 5.64 6.98
N THR A 96 -1.03 4.94 6.66
CA THR A 96 -2.35 5.55 6.52
C THR A 96 -2.85 6.19 7.82
N SER A 97 -2.65 5.54 8.97
CA SER A 97 -3.00 6.13 10.27
C SER A 97 -2.19 7.39 10.59
N TYR A 98 -0.88 7.37 10.30
CA TYR A 98 -0.03 8.54 10.48
C TYR A 98 -0.46 9.71 9.59
N LEU A 99 -0.72 9.45 8.30
CA LEU A 99 -1.21 10.47 7.36
C LEU A 99 -2.56 11.07 7.81
N GLY A 100 -3.45 10.25 8.36
CA GLY A 100 -4.70 10.71 8.95
C GLY A 100 -4.50 11.79 10.02
N ARG A 101 -3.44 11.68 10.83
CA ARG A 101 -3.11 12.68 11.86
C ARG A 101 -2.45 13.92 11.30
N VAL A 102 -1.59 13.77 10.30
CA VAL A 102 -0.92 14.90 9.62
C VAL A 102 -1.93 15.92 9.09
N MET A 103 -3.12 15.49 8.70
CA MET A 103 -4.18 16.38 8.23
C MET A 103 -4.71 17.36 9.29
N PHE A 104 -4.72 16.97 10.57
CA PHE A 104 -5.43 17.71 11.63
C PHE A 104 -4.55 18.19 12.77
N VAL A 105 -3.34 17.63 12.91
CA VAL A 105 -2.44 17.95 14.01
C VAL A 105 -1.13 18.51 13.46
N PRO A 106 -0.74 19.74 13.84
CA PRO A 106 0.57 20.26 13.49
C PRO A 106 1.66 19.44 14.20
N ALA A 107 2.62 18.90 13.43
CA ALA A 107 3.75 18.07 13.91
C ALA A 107 3.35 16.82 14.72
N PRO A 108 2.63 15.84 14.12
CA PRO A 108 2.24 14.63 14.82
C PRO A 108 3.45 13.73 15.10
N ARG A 109 3.52 13.15 16.31
CA ARG A 109 4.54 12.16 16.65
C ARG A 109 4.13 10.78 16.14
N VAL A 110 5.09 10.04 15.57
CA VAL A 110 4.88 8.67 15.05
C VAL A 110 4.33 7.72 16.13
N ARG A 111 4.85 7.82 17.36
CA ARG A 111 4.44 6.98 18.49
C ARG A 111 2.93 7.09 18.76
N ASP A 112 2.39 8.29 18.68
CA ASP A 112 0.99 8.53 19.00
C ASP A 112 0.09 8.01 17.88
N ALA A 113 0.53 8.08 16.63
CA ALA A 113 -0.16 7.45 15.50
C ALA A 113 -0.20 5.92 15.64
N ILE A 114 0.92 5.29 15.99
CA ILE A 114 0.98 3.83 16.22
C ILE A 114 0.06 3.43 17.38
N ARG A 115 0.11 4.16 18.50
CA ARG A 115 -0.71 3.85 19.69
C ARG A 115 -2.20 3.95 19.40
N GLU A 116 -2.62 4.92 18.58
CA GLU A 116 -4.01 5.05 18.16
C GLU A 116 -4.42 4.01 17.12
N ALA A 117 -3.51 3.62 16.22
CA ALA A 117 -3.77 2.58 15.22
C ALA A 117 -3.89 1.19 15.83
N LEU A 118 -3.09 0.90 16.87
CA LEU A 118 -2.89 -0.45 17.41
C LEU A 118 -4.18 -1.21 17.75
N PRO A 119 -5.24 -0.61 18.34
CA PRO A 119 -6.50 -1.31 18.58
C PRO A 119 -7.24 -1.74 17.29
N TYR A 120 -6.99 -1.06 16.18
CA TYR A 120 -7.64 -1.32 14.89
C TYR A 120 -6.79 -2.19 13.96
N VAL A 121 -5.47 -2.29 14.19
CA VAL A 121 -4.54 -3.12 13.40
C VAL A 121 -5.02 -4.57 13.28
N PRO A 122 -5.42 -5.29 14.35
CA PRO A 122 -5.85 -6.68 14.22
C PRO A 122 -7.03 -6.85 13.25
N ARG A 123 -7.98 -5.91 13.26
CA ARG A 123 -9.12 -5.91 12.33
C ARG A 123 -8.66 -5.62 10.91
N ALA A 124 -7.76 -4.65 10.73
CA ALA A 124 -7.18 -4.33 9.42
C ALA A 124 -6.43 -5.52 8.83
N THR A 125 -5.57 -6.13 9.64
CA THR A 125 -4.80 -7.31 9.28
C THR A 125 -5.71 -8.48 8.95
N LEU A 126 -6.76 -8.74 9.74
CA LEU A 126 -7.72 -9.81 9.44
C LEU A 126 -8.45 -9.57 8.12
N CYS A 127 -8.88 -8.34 7.84
CA CYS A 127 -9.50 -7.98 6.57
C CYS A 127 -8.56 -8.20 5.39
N HIS A 128 -7.28 -7.84 5.50
CA HIS A 128 -6.32 -8.06 4.40
C HIS A 128 -5.93 -9.53 4.25
N LEU A 129 -5.70 -10.24 5.36
CA LEU A 129 -5.36 -11.65 5.36
C LEU A 129 -6.46 -12.47 4.68
N LEU A 130 -7.72 -12.25 5.05
CA LEU A 130 -8.84 -13.06 4.56
C LEU A 130 -9.47 -12.48 3.29
N LEU A 131 -9.87 -11.21 3.31
CA LEU A 131 -10.67 -10.61 2.23
C LEU A 131 -9.85 -10.08 1.07
N ARG A 132 -8.52 -9.91 1.23
CA ARG A 132 -7.62 -9.42 0.17
C ARG A 132 -6.61 -10.46 -0.29
N GLY A 133 -6.79 -11.72 0.11
CA GLY A 133 -6.04 -12.83 -0.47
C GLY A 133 -4.60 -13.02 0.03
N VAL A 134 -4.12 -12.25 1.02
CA VAL A 134 -2.75 -12.42 1.55
C VAL A 134 -2.56 -13.82 2.15
N LEU A 135 -3.50 -14.30 2.98
CA LEU A 135 -3.40 -15.63 3.58
C LEU A 135 -3.52 -16.74 2.51
N PRO A 136 -4.51 -16.72 1.58
CA PRO A 136 -4.54 -17.65 0.45
C PRO A 136 -3.25 -17.65 -0.37
N ALA A 137 -2.64 -16.50 -0.62
CA ALA A 137 -1.38 -16.41 -1.36
C ALA A 137 -0.24 -17.14 -0.62
N TRP A 138 -0.10 -16.92 0.69
CA TRP A 138 0.88 -17.63 1.51
C TRP A 138 0.64 -19.14 1.52
N LEU A 139 -0.62 -19.57 1.69
CA LEU A 139 -0.98 -20.98 1.70
C LEU A 139 -0.68 -21.65 0.35
N LEU A 140 -0.97 -20.98 -0.77
CA LEU A 140 -0.62 -21.48 -2.09
C LEU A 140 0.89 -21.72 -2.22
N LEU A 141 1.72 -20.79 -1.74
CA LEU A 141 3.18 -20.94 -1.79
C LEU A 141 3.73 -22.05 -0.93
N LEU A 142 3.07 -22.40 0.18
CA LEU A 142 3.45 -23.56 0.98
C LEU A 142 3.19 -24.89 0.27
N VAL A 143 2.28 -24.91 -0.70
CA VAL A 143 1.89 -26.10 -1.47
C VAL A 143 2.58 -26.15 -2.85
N VAL A 144 3.32 -25.11 -3.23
CA VAL A 144 4.06 -25.09 -4.51
C VAL A 144 5.05 -26.26 -4.55
N GLU A 145 4.96 -27.04 -5.62
CA GLU A 145 5.88 -28.13 -5.90
C GLU A 145 7.29 -27.61 -6.18
N ARG A 146 8.28 -28.19 -5.50
CA ARG A 146 9.68 -27.75 -5.58
C ARG A 146 10.41 -28.31 -6.80
N GLY A 147 9.95 -29.43 -7.36
CA GLY A 147 10.63 -30.15 -8.44
C GLY A 147 10.10 -29.86 -9.85
N SER A 148 8.95 -29.20 -9.99
CA SER A 148 8.36 -28.85 -11.29
C SER A 148 8.68 -27.41 -11.68
N GLU A 149 8.80 -27.16 -12.99
CA GLU A 149 9.04 -25.82 -13.55
C GLU A 149 7.84 -24.89 -13.32
N TYR A 150 6.62 -25.42 -13.43
CA TYR A 150 5.38 -24.71 -13.18
C TYR A 150 4.40 -25.59 -12.41
N SER A 151 3.88 -25.06 -11.31
CA SER A 151 2.88 -25.72 -10.48
C SER A 151 1.49 -25.12 -10.67
N LEU A 152 0.45 -25.93 -10.47
CA LEU A 152 -0.93 -25.43 -10.42
C LEU A 152 -1.12 -24.34 -9.35
N ALA A 153 -0.39 -24.44 -8.23
CA ALA A 153 -0.39 -23.44 -7.17
C ALA A 153 0.08 -22.05 -7.65
N GLU A 154 1.08 -21.98 -8.53
CA GLU A 154 1.56 -20.71 -9.10
C GLU A 154 0.56 -20.12 -10.10
N MET A 155 -0.10 -20.95 -10.89
CA MET A 155 -1.19 -20.51 -11.76
C MET A 155 -2.36 -19.94 -10.94
N LEU A 156 -2.72 -20.61 -9.84
CA LEU A 156 -3.74 -20.12 -8.90
C LEU A 156 -3.30 -18.82 -8.22
N LEU A 157 -2.02 -18.67 -7.88
CA LEU A 157 -1.48 -17.44 -7.30
C LEU A 157 -1.58 -16.26 -8.29
N LEU A 158 -1.31 -16.51 -9.58
CA LEU A 158 -1.50 -15.51 -10.63
C LEU A 158 -2.97 -15.11 -10.76
N LEU A 159 -3.89 -16.08 -10.82
CA LEU A 159 -5.33 -15.81 -10.89
C LEU A 159 -5.83 -15.06 -9.65
N LEU A 160 -5.34 -15.42 -8.46
CA LEU A 160 -5.61 -14.71 -7.22
C LEU A 160 -5.11 -13.26 -7.29
N THR A 161 -3.89 -13.04 -7.79
CA THR A 161 -3.33 -11.69 -7.95
C THR A 161 -4.19 -10.84 -8.89
N LEU A 162 -4.65 -11.40 -10.01
CA LEU A 162 -5.57 -10.72 -10.93
C LEU A 162 -6.91 -10.37 -10.26
N ALA A 163 -7.49 -11.31 -9.51
CA ALA A 163 -8.71 -11.07 -8.74
C ALA A 163 -8.52 -9.95 -7.71
N VAL A 164 -7.39 -9.94 -7.00
CA VAL A 164 -7.04 -8.88 -6.03
C VAL A 164 -6.86 -7.55 -6.73
N LEU A 165 -6.24 -7.49 -7.92
CA LEU A 165 -6.12 -6.25 -8.71
C LEU A 165 -7.49 -5.69 -9.11
N VAL A 166 -8.42 -6.53 -9.56
CA VAL A 166 -9.81 -6.11 -9.85
C VAL A 166 -10.50 -5.58 -8.61
N GLN A 167 -10.34 -6.26 -7.47
CA GLN A 167 -10.86 -5.80 -6.18
C GLN A 167 -10.21 -4.48 -5.72
N ARG A 168 -8.93 -4.25 -6.02
CA ARG A 168 -8.22 -3.02 -5.70
C ARG A 168 -8.69 -1.85 -6.56
N THR A 169 -9.02 -2.07 -7.82
CA THR A 169 -9.58 -1.04 -8.69
C THR A 169 -10.99 -0.64 -8.27
N THR A 170 -11.81 -1.61 -7.87
CA THR A 170 -13.22 -1.37 -7.47
C THR A 170 -13.37 -0.85 -6.04
N ALA A 171 -12.40 -1.13 -5.16
CA ALA A 171 -12.43 -0.73 -3.76
C ALA A 171 -11.03 -0.37 -3.21
N PRO A 172 -10.37 0.69 -3.69
CA PRO A 172 -9.01 1.04 -3.27
C PRO A 172 -8.86 1.55 -1.82
N PHE A 173 -9.92 2.07 -1.20
CA PHE A 173 -9.82 2.88 0.04
C PHE A 173 -10.22 2.14 1.33
N LEU A 174 -10.03 0.82 1.39
CA LEU A 174 -10.43 0.01 2.55
C LEU A 174 -9.69 0.42 3.84
N ASN A 175 -8.40 0.75 3.75
CA ASN A 175 -7.60 1.17 4.91
C ASN A 175 -8.13 2.45 5.54
N GLU A 176 -8.49 3.43 4.72
CA GLU A 176 -8.98 4.72 5.18
C GLU A 176 -10.36 4.56 5.83
N ILE A 177 -11.25 3.79 5.21
CA ILE A 177 -12.57 3.50 5.78
C ILE A 177 -12.42 2.81 7.15
N LEU A 178 -11.52 1.84 7.28
CA LEU A 178 -11.37 1.10 8.52
C LEU A 178 -10.67 1.89 9.62
N LEU A 179 -9.59 2.62 9.28
CA LEU A 179 -8.73 3.28 10.27
C LEU A 179 -9.17 4.71 10.58
N LEU A 180 -9.65 5.46 9.58
CA LEU A 180 -10.01 6.86 9.74
C LEU A 180 -11.49 7.02 10.10
N GLU A 181 -12.38 6.32 9.40
CA GLU A 181 -13.82 6.37 9.71
C GLU A 181 -14.21 5.46 10.87
N LYS A 182 -13.37 4.47 11.20
CA LYS A 182 -13.56 3.54 12.34
C LYS A 182 -14.88 2.74 12.24
N ASN A 183 -15.35 2.49 11.02
CA ASN A 183 -16.62 1.80 10.78
C ASN A 183 -16.55 0.32 11.22
N PRO A 184 -17.63 -0.23 11.82
CA PRO A 184 -17.66 -1.63 12.23
C PRO A 184 -17.75 -2.57 11.01
N LEU A 185 -17.14 -3.75 11.13
CA LEU A 185 -17.25 -4.82 10.10
C LEU A 185 -18.66 -5.41 10.06
N GLN A 186 -19.23 -5.62 11.25
CA GLN A 186 -20.60 -6.08 11.47
C GLN A 186 -21.22 -5.14 12.51
N ALA A 187 -22.42 -4.66 12.24
CA ALA A 187 -23.15 -3.79 13.15
C ALA A 187 -24.32 -4.57 13.77
N ALA A 188 -24.47 -4.50 15.08
CA ALA A 188 -25.66 -4.98 15.78
C ALA A 188 -26.84 -4.01 15.61
N ASP A 189 -26.54 -2.71 15.48
CA ASP A 189 -27.53 -1.67 15.18
C ASP A 189 -27.75 -1.57 13.66
N PRO A 190 -29.00 -1.75 13.16
CA PRO A 190 -29.35 -1.58 11.75
C PRO A 190 -29.05 -0.19 11.17
N GLN A 191 -28.97 0.85 12.03
CA GLN A 191 -28.66 2.21 11.59
C GLN A 191 -27.16 2.48 11.43
N ALA A 192 -26.30 1.67 12.04
CA ALA A 192 -24.85 1.86 11.93
C ALA A 192 -24.35 1.43 10.53
N ILE A 193 -23.59 2.33 9.89
CA ILE A 193 -23.04 2.08 8.55
C ILE A 193 -21.83 1.12 8.67
N THR A 194 -21.96 -0.08 8.10
CA THR A 194 -20.86 -1.06 8.05
C THR A 194 -19.82 -0.72 6.99
N VAL A 195 -18.61 -1.26 7.14
CA VAL A 195 -17.52 -1.10 6.15
C VAL A 195 -17.96 -1.48 4.73
N SER A 196 -18.68 -2.59 4.57
CA SER A 196 -19.17 -3.04 3.26
C SER A 196 -20.17 -2.08 2.63
N ARG A 197 -21.12 -1.55 3.44
CA ARG A 197 -22.12 -0.58 2.97
C ARG A 197 -21.44 0.72 2.57
N ARG A 198 -20.53 1.21 3.42
CA ARG A 198 -19.74 2.41 3.16
C ARG A 198 -18.90 2.30 1.90
N ASN A 199 -18.21 1.18 1.73
CA ASN A 199 -17.36 0.93 0.58
C ASN A 199 -18.18 0.96 -0.73
N ARG A 200 -19.40 0.39 -0.74
CA ARG A 200 -20.29 0.47 -1.91
C ARG A 200 -20.77 1.90 -2.19
N MET A 201 -21.10 2.66 -1.15
CA MET A 201 -21.56 4.05 -1.31
C MET A 201 -20.49 4.96 -1.92
N LEU A 202 -19.25 4.85 -1.45
CA LEU A 202 -18.12 5.67 -1.92
C LEU A 202 -17.71 5.36 -3.37
N HIS A 203 -17.72 4.08 -3.76
CA HIS A 203 -17.18 3.65 -5.06
C HIS A 203 -18.26 3.43 -6.13
N GLY A 204 -19.54 3.40 -5.75
CA GLY A 204 -20.64 3.09 -6.65
C GLY A 204 -21.00 4.18 -7.66
N SER A 205 -20.64 5.44 -7.40
CA SER A 205 -21.06 6.59 -8.21
C SER A 205 -20.17 6.87 -9.42
N ASN A 206 -18.92 6.38 -9.46
CA ASN A 206 -17.99 6.64 -10.57
C ASN A 206 -16.96 5.51 -10.80
N PRO A 207 -17.38 4.33 -11.31
CA PRO A 207 -16.49 3.20 -11.53
C PRO A 207 -15.47 3.44 -12.66
N SER A 208 -15.82 4.22 -13.69
CA SER A 208 -14.91 4.52 -14.82
C SER A 208 -13.76 5.42 -14.40
N GLY A 209 -14.02 6.42 -13.55
CA GLY A 209 -12.96 7.26 -12.98
C GLY A 209 -11.95 6.46 -12.17
N LEU A 210 -12.42 5.50 -11.36
CA LEU A 210 -11.55 4.61 -10.59
C LEU A 210 -10.68 3.71 -11.48
N LEU A 211 -11.23 3.22 -12.59
CA LEU A 211 -10.47 2.42 -13.56
C LEU A 211 -9.35 3.23 -14.22
N VAL A 212 -9.65 4.44 -14.71
CA VAL A 212 -8.65 5.32 -15.32
C VAL A 212 -7.56 5.67 -14.31
N GLN A 213 -7.95 6.00 -13.07
CA GLN A 213 -6.99 6.24 -12.00
C GLN A 213 -6.12 5.02 -11.72
N ALA A 214 -6.70 3.82 -11.66
CA ALA A 214 -5.95 2.59 -11.45
C ALA A 214 -4.94 2.32 -12.58
N LEU A 215 -5.31 2.56 -13.84
CA LEU A 215 -4.40 2.44 -14.98
C LEU A 215 -3.25 3.44 -14.88
N CYS A 216 -3.55 4.72 -14.65
CA CYS A 216 -2.52 5.77 -14.49
C CYS A 216 -1.55 5.45 -13.36
N VAL A 217 -2.08 5.07 -12.18
CA VAL A 217 -1.26 4.75 -11.00
C VAL A 217 -0.45 3.47 -11.23
N SER A 218 -1.00 2.47 -11.90
CA SER A 218 -0.28 1.22 -12.20
C SER A 218 0.87 1.44 -13.19
N THR A 219 0.64 2.21 -14.26
CA THR A 219 1.69 2.60 -15.21
C THR A 219 2.80 3.37 -14.51
N LEU A 220 2.44 4.34 -13.66
CA LEU A 220 3.41 5.08 -12.86
C LEU A 220 4.19 4.16 -11.90
N ALA A 221 3.52 3.20 -11.25
CA ALA A 221 4.15 2.26 -10.33
C ALA A 221 5.25 1.43 -11.04
N ILE A 222 4.98 0.97 -12.26
CA ILE A 222 5.95 0.21 -13.06
C ILE A 222 7.16 1.10 -13.39
N LEU A 223 6.92 2.30 -13.93
CA LEU A 223 8.00 3.23 -14.30
C LEU A 223 8.84 3.63 -13.10
N LEU A 224 8.21 3.93 -11.96
CA LEU A 224 8.91 4.26 -10.71
C LEU A 224 9.71 3.06 -10.19
N THR A 225 9.18 1.84 -10.28
CA THR A 225 9.90 0.65 -9.82
C THR A 225 11.16 0.42 -10.64
N LEU A 226 11.06 0.54 -11.97
CA LEU A 226 12.22 0.45 -12.87
C LEU A 226 13.25 1.56 -12.58
N SER A 227 12.78 2.79 -12.38
CA SER A 227 13.62 3.94 -12.05
C SER A 227 14.36 3.77 -10.72
N VAL A 228 13.64 3.38 -9.65
CA VAL A 228 14.21 3.14 -8.32
C VAL A 228 15.18 1.96 -8.37
N PHE A 229 14.86 0.88 -9.07
CA PHE A 229 15.77 -0.25 -9.25
C PHE A 229 17.05 0.16 -9.98
N GLY A 230 16.95 0.94 -11.07
CA GLY A 230 18.10 1.50 -11.76
C GLY A 230 18.96 2.41 -10.87
N ALA A 231 18.34 3.21 -10.01
CA ALA A 231 19.04 4.03 -9.03
C ALA A 231 19.77 3.16 -7.97
N LEU A 232 19.15 2.07 -7.49
CA LEU A 232 19.78 1.12 -6.58
C LEU A 232 20.98 0.42 -7.24
N LEU A 233 20.86 0.00 -8.51
CA LEU A 233 21.97 -0.56 -9.27
C LEU A 233 23.12 0.43 -9.43
N SER A 234 22.80 1.68 -9.77
CA SER A 234 23.79 2.75 -9.93
C SER A 234 24.51 3.04 -8.61
N ALA A 235 23.77 3.11 -7.50
CA ALA A 235 24.33 3.29 -6.17
C ALA A 235 25.27 2.13 -5.79
N LYS A 236 24.86 0.88 -6.04
CA LYS A 236 25.70 -0.31 -5.84
C LYS A 236 26.99 -0.21 -6.67
N GLY A 237 26.88 0.11 -7.96
CA GLY A 237 28.03 0.23 -8.87
C GLY A 237 29.02 1.32 -8.45
N ILE A 238 28.53 2.47 -7.96
CA ILE A 238 29.39 3.56 -7.50
C ILE A 238 30.04 3.25 -6.14
N VAL A 239 29.28 2.70 -5.18
CA VAL A 239 29.76 2.51 -3.80
C VAL A 239 30.62 1.26 -3.65
N LEU A 240 30.29 0.18 -4.35
CA LEU A 240 30.93 -1.13 -4.21
C LEU A 240 31.83 -1.49 -5.40
N ASP A 241 31.94 -0.61 -6.41
CA ASP A 241 32.61 -0.87 -7.69
C ASP A 241 32.13 -2.16 -8.39
N ASP A 242 30.87 -2.52 -8.15
CA ASP A 242 30.26 -3.75 -8.67
C ASP A 242 29.02 -3.43 -9.52
N TRP A 243 29.24 -3.27 -10.83
CA TRP A 243 28.21 -3.11 -11.85
C TRP A 243 27.60 -4.44 -12.30
N SER A 244 28.01 -5.57 -11.72
CA SER A 244 27.50 -6.88 -12.14
C SER A 244 26.04 -7.07 -11.72
N VAL A 245 25.22 -7.44 -12.70
CA VAL A 245 23.81 -7.78 -12.50
C VAL A 245 23.70 -9.28 -12.23
N ARG A 246 23.94 -9.68 -10.98
CA ARG A 246 23.83 -11.07 -10.50
C ARG A 246 22.43 -11.41 -10.02
N GLU A 247 22.09 -12.70 -9.87
CA GLU A 247 20.74 -13.14 -9.46
C GLU A 247 20.31 -12.50 -8.12
N ARG A 248 21.23 -12.44 -7.14
CA ARG A 248 20.98 -11.79 -5.84
C ARG A 248 20.59 -10.32 -5.96
N THR A 249 21.11 -9.63 -6.99
CA THR A 249 20.80 -8.22 -7.24
C THR A 249 19.33 -8.06 -7.62
N PHE A 250 18.78 -8.97 -8.43
CA PHE A 250 17.35 -8.96 -8.74
C PHE A 250 16.49 -9.37 -7.54
N VAL A 251 16.86 -10.46 -6.86
CA VAL A 251 16.09 -11.00 -5.73
C VAL A 251 15.97 -10.02 -4.57
N VAL A 252 16.98 -9.18 -4.34
CA VAL A 252 16.92 -8.16 -3.27
C VAL A 252 16.47 -6.80 -3.83
N GLY A 253 17.03 -6.39 -4.96
CA GLY A 253 16.81 -5.04 -5.50
C GLY A 253 15.41 -4.81 -6.04
N VAL A 254 14.80 -5.78 -6.71
CA VAL A 254 13.43 -5.63 -7.24
C VAL A 254 12.41 -5.50 -6.11
N PRO A 255 12.37 -6.40 -5.09
CA PRO A 255 11.49 -6.23 -3.94
C PRO A 255 11.72 -4.92 -3.20
N LEU A 256 12.98 -4.52 -2.98
CA LEU A 256 13.30 -3.26 -2.31
C LEU A 256 12.73 -2.05 -3.08
N ALA A 257 12.92 -2.01 -4.40
CA ALA A 257 12.36 -0.97 -5.25
C ALA A 257 10.82 -0.93 -5.17
N MET A 258 10.17 -2.09 -5.26
CA MET A 258 8.71 -2.17 -5.16
C MET A 258 8.18 -1.71 -3.80
N TRP A 259 8.86 -2.04 -2.69
CA TRP A 259 8.43 -1.59 -1.36
C TRP A 259 8.58 -0.08 -1.17
N ILE A 260 9.64 0.52 -1.72
CA ILE A 260 9.81 1.98 -1.74
C ILE A 260 8.66 2.63 -2.53
N VAL A 261 8.36 2.11 -3.72
CA VAL A 261 7.26 2.60 -4.56
C VAL A 261 5.90 2.39 -3.88
N ALA A 262 5.68 1.26 -3.22
CA ALA A 262 4.46 1.01 -2.45
C ALA A 262 4.26 2.04 -1.33
N GLY A 263 5.34 2.49 -0.68
CA GLY A 263 5.31 3.57 0.30
C GLY A 263 4.84 4.90 -0.30
N PHE A 264 5.37 5.27 -1.46
CA PHE A 264 4.90 6.45 -2.20
C PHE A 264 3.42 6.33 -2.60
N LEU A 265 3.03 5.18 -3.16
CA LEU A 265 1.65 4.94 -3.59
C LEU A 265 0.66 4.91 -2.42
N ALA A 266 1.10 4.57 -1.21
CA ALA A 266 0.26 4.68 -0.01
C ALA A 266 -0.14 6.14 0.27
N VAL A 267 0.78 7.09 0.04
CA VAL A 267 0.51 8.53 0.17
C VAL A 267 -0.44 9.00 -0.94
N VAL A 268 -0.18 8.62 -2.19
CA VAL A 268 -1.07 8.93 -3.34
C VAL A 268 -2.49 8.43 -3.08
N ARG A 269 -2.62 7.18 -2.62
CA ARG A 269 -3.91 6.55 -2.30
C ARG A 269 -4.64 7.28 -1.17
N PHE A 270 -3.92 7.69 -0.12
CA PHE A 270 -4.49 8.48 0.97
C PHE A 270 -5.02 9.84 0.48
N LEU A 271 -4.24 10.57 -0.32
CA LEU A 271 -4.66 11.86 -0.85
C LEU A 271 -5.83 11.73 -1.82
N ALA A 272 -5.85 10.68 -2.64
CA ALA A 272 -6.97 10.36 -3.52
C ALA A 272 -8.26 10.04 -2.74
N TYR A 273 -8.17 9.36 -1.60
CA TYR A 273 -9.31 9.13 -0.72
C TYR A 273 -9.89 10.45 -0.19
N ILE A 274 -9.04 11.37 0.25
CA ILE A 274 -9.47 12.69 0.72
C ILE A 274 -10.14 13.47 -0.42
N ASP A 275 -9.54 13.48 -1.62
CA ASP A 275 -10.14 14.13 -2.80
C ASP A 275 -11.52 13.55 -3.15
N LEU A 276 -11.67 12.22 -3.10
CA LEU A 276 -12.96 11.56 -3.33
C LEU A 276 -14.03 12.03 -2.34
N ARG A 277 -13.68 12.13 -1.06
CA ARG A 277 -14.62 12.61 -0.03
C ARG A 277 -14.98 14.08 -0.21
N ILE A 278 -14.04 14.92 -0.61
CA ILE A 278 -14.32 16.33 -0.93
C ILE A 278 -15.35 16.41 -2.06
N ARG A 279 -15.13 15.66 -3.15
CA ARG A 279 -16.01 15.64 -4.33
C ARG A 279 -17.40 15.08 -4.05
N GLN A 280 -17.48 13.94 -3.36
CA GLN A 280 -18.74 13.21 -3.22
C GLN A 280 -19.57 13.63 -2.00
N GLU A 281 -18.93 14.06 -0.93
CA GLU A 281 -19.61 14.35 0.35
C GLU A 281 -19.71 15.83 0.64
N GLY A 282 -19.07 16.68 -0.17
CA GLY A 282 -18.98 18.11 0.11
C GLY A 282 -18.24 18.36 1.42
N TRP A 283 -17.25 17.52 1.76
CA TRP A 283 -16.55 17.56 3.04
C TRP A 283 -15.92 18.94 3.33
N GLU A 284 -15.58 19.70 2.29
CA GLU A 284 -15.16 21.10 2.41
C GLU A 284 -16.19 21.98 3.11
N VAL A 285 -17.47 21.83 2.73
CA VAL A 285 -18.58 22.58 3.32
C VAL A 285 -18.80 22.14 4.77
N GLU A 286 -18.75 20.84 5.04
CA GLU A 286 -18.89 20.31 6.40
C GLU A 286 -17.79 20.83 7.34
N LEU A 287 -16.53 20.83 6.88
CA LEU A 287 -15.42 21.34 7.67
C LEU A 287 -15.55 22.83 7.95
N ARG A 288 -15.94 23.64 6.95
CA ARG A 288 -16.20 25.07 7.12
C ARG A 288 -17.34 25.33 8.10
N MET A 289 -18.44 24.59 8.01
CA MET A 289 -19.56 24.70 8.96
C MET A 289 -19.15 24.32 10.39
N ARG A 290 -18.35 23.26 10.58
CA ARG A 290 -17.85 22.87 11.91
C ARG A 290 -16.88 23.90 12.48
N ALA A 291 -16.06 24.51 11.64
CA ALA A 291 -15.15 25.56 12.06
C ALA A 291 -15.90 26.83 12.50
N GLU A 292 -16.88 27.26 11.71
CA GLU A 292 -17.76 28.40 12.07
C GLU A 292 -18.62 28.10 13.30
N GLY A 293 -19.15 26.89 13.44
CA GLY A 293 -19.85 26.48 14.66
C GLY A 293 -18.97 26.54 15.91
N SER A 294 -17.69 26.16 15.78
CA SER A 294 -16.71 26.28 16.88
C SER A 294 -16.42 27.74 17.23
N ARG A 295 -16.30 28.62 16.23
CA ARG A 295 -16.15 30.08 16.44
C ARG A 295 -17.35 30.68 17.16
N LEU A 296 -18.56 30.33 16.75
CA LEU A 296 -19.78 30.83 17.38
C LEU A 296 -19.88 30.36 18.84
N LEU A 297 -19.50 29.11 19.13
CA LEU A 297 -19.45 28.60 20.52
C LEU A 297 -18.40 29.32 21.37
N GLU A 298 -17.25 29.70 20.80
CA GLU A 298 -16.24 30.52 21.50
C GLU A 298 -16.70 31.97 21.74
N GLN A 299 -17.69 32.46 20.98
CA GLN A 299 -18.24 33.82 21.10
C GLN A 299 -19.49 33.91 21.99
N LEU A 300 -20.08 32.76 22.39
CA LEU A 300 -21.19 32.74 23.34
C LEU A 300 -20.66 32.96 24.76
N PRO A 301 -21.20 33.93 25.52
CA PRO A 301 -20.71 34.31 26.85
C PRO A 301 -20.98 33.26 27.94
#